data_AF-A0A920ADN4-F1
#
_entry.id   AF-A0A920ADN4-F1
#
_cell.length_a   1.000
_cell.length_b   1.000
_cell.length_c   1.000
_cell.angle_alpha   90.00
_cell.angle_beta   90.00
_cell.angle_gamma   90.00
#
_symmetry.space_group_name_H-M   'P 1'
#
loop_
_entity.id
_entity.type
_entity.pdbx_description
1 polymer ?
#
loop_
_entity_poly.entity_id
_entity_poly.type
_entity_poly.pdbx_seq_one_letter_code
_entity_poly.pdbx_strand_id
1 'polypeptide(L)'
;MVFSPGDSIYFKSGDYWEGMFWLKGSGSSTNPIVIDVYGGNTKPIINGYGYQSSILIFNDQHIEINGLEIFNFSSHLEDGPSLISEETPGLFCNWSNTSWTNVFTACQIGDGNNGAMQTLVINITNLPLEGANYRNIRTVANQNWYFAPTQALSLGPNVMTVNSVNFERTVKFQFSSSDIEFDSISLNGVNVYGGAAKKLTGFGGSENSWGSGKNVRFGIKVIASTQDLKIFHLIIFIFTISILLLIYLKMFIWVMESNLETQSDTMSGLFNTISDVELVNTTISETGHYGFWIKSLGLVGIDYVKNNHILVENCLFEHTGGSGFVPNKSKNVLVQNCVFNHTGSSIDDRMWKRGSGMWPFDCKNVVAQHNRFMNAHGPMDSYGSHIDYGNENVVFQ
;
A
#
# COMPACT_ATOMS: atom_id res chain seq x y z
N MET A 1 -6.76 4.81 -22.55
CA MET A 1 -7.42 3.85 -23.47
C MET A 1 -8.38 3.00 -22.63
N VAL A 2 -9.50 2.56 -23.20
CA VAL A 2 -10.44 1.62 -22.57
C VAL A 2 -10.59 0.45 -23.52
N PHE A 3 -10.42 -0.76 -23.02
CA PHE A 3 -10.46 -2.02 -23.77
C PHE A 3 -11.87 -2.61 -23.79
N SER A 4 -12.15 -3.38 -24.83
CA SER A 4 -13.43 -4.07 -25.08
C SER A 4 -13.28 -5.59 -24.94
N PRO A 5 -14.39 -6.34 -24.76
CA PRO A 5 -14.34 -7.80 -24.75
C PRO A 5 -13.65 -8.39 -25.99
N GLY A 6 -12.67 -9.28 -25.74
CA GLY A 6 -11.86 -9.92 -26.77
C GLY A 6 -10.60 -9.15 -27.17
N ASP A 7 -10.37 -7.96 -26.64
CA ASP A 7 -9.12 -7.23 -26.87
C ASP A 7 -7.92 -7.99 -26.29
N SER A 8 -6.79 -7.94 -27.00
CA SER A 8 -5.53 -8.51 -26.54
C SER A 8 -4.43 -7.44 -26.48
N ILE A 9 -3.68 -7.44 -25.40
CA ILE A 9 -2.60 -6.49 -25.11
C ILE A 9 -1.30 -7.28 -25.03
N TYR A 10 -0.42 -7.06 -26.01
CA TYR A 10 0.82 -7.83 -26.15
C TYR A 10 2.04 -7.00 -25.73
N PHE A 11 2.78 -7.51 -24.74
CA PHE A 11 4.08 -6.97 -24.34
C PHE A 11 5.20 -7.72 -25.06
N LYS A 12 6.15 -6.99 -25.65
CA LYS A 12 7.24 -7.62 -26.39
C LYS A 12 8.26 -8.21 -25.41
N SER A 13 8.68 -9.44 -25.68
CA SER A 13 9.70 -10.15 -24.90
C SER A 13 10.95 -9.29 -24.69
N GLY A 14 11.37 -9.19 -23.43
CA GLY A 14 12.54 -8.41 -23.00
C GLY A 14 12.32 -6.89 -22.86
N ASP A 15 11.13 -6.38 -23.16
CA ASP A 15 10.83 -4.96 -22.94
C ASP A 15 10.68 -4.65 -21.44
N TYR A 16 10.91 -3.39 -21.10
CA TYR A 16 10.84 -2.86 -19.75
C TYR A 16 9.96 -1.61 -19.72
N TRP A 17 9.00 -1.59 -18.80
CA TRP A 17 8.00 -0.53 -18.66
C TRP A 17 8.01 0.01 -17.23
N GLU A 18 7.92 1.34 -17.09
CA GLU A 18 7.85 2.01 -15.79
C GLU A 18 6.50 2.70 -15.58
N GLY A 19 6.00 2.60 -14.36
CA GLY A 19 4.73 3.17 -13.92
C GLY A 19 3.66 2.11 -13.66
N MET A 20 2.48 2.57 -13.26
CA MET A 20 1.32 1.70 -13.06
C MET A 20 0.56 1.49 -14.36
N PHE A 21 0.44 0.23 -14.79
CA PHE A 21 -0.45 -0.15 -15.86
C PHE A 21 -1.88 -0.30 -15.33
N TRP A 22 -2.67 0.76 -15.50
CA TRP A 22 -4.11 0.72 -15.21
C TRP A 22 -4.87 0.17 -16.42
N LEU A 23 -5.21 -1.12 -16.35
CA LEU A 23 -6.09 -1.76 -17.33
C LEU A 23 -7.51 -1.26 -17.08
N LYS A 24 -8.07 -0.57 -18.08
CA LYS A 24 -9.44 -0.05 -18.07
C LYS A 24 -10.28 -0.79 -19.09
N GLY A 25 -11.41 -1.32 -18.67
CA GLY A 25 -12.32 -2.08 -19.52
C GLY A 25 -12.49 -3.51 -19.03
N SER A 26 -13.69 -4.05 -19.28
CA SER A 26 -14.07 -5.40 -18.87
C SER A 26 -14.26 -6.29 -20.09
N GLY A 27 -13.79 -7.53 -19.97
CA GLY A 27 -14.09 -8.59 -20.93
C GLY A 27 -15.49 -9.16 -20.74
N SER A 28 -15.75 -10.31 -21.35
CA SER A 28 -16.90 -11.17 -21.06
C SER A 28 -16.46 -12.60 -20.76
N SER A 29 -17.37 -13.43 -20.24
CA SER A 29 -17.11 -14.84 -19.99
C SER A 29 -16.71 -15.65 -21.23
N THR A 30 -17.03 -15.16 -22.45
CA THR A 30 -16.65 -15.82 -23.71
C THR A 30 -15.54 -15.09 -24.44
N ASN A 31 -15.28 -13.82 -24.12
CA ASN A 31 -14.29 -12.98 -24.76
C ASN A 31 -13.56 -12.15 -23.69
N PRO A 32 -12.65 -12.76 -22.90
CA PRO A 32 -11.89 -12.03 -21.91
C PRO A 32 -10.97 -10.99 -22.57
N ILE A 33 -10.55 -9.98 -21.81
CA ILE A 33 -9.41 -9.16 -22.20
C ILE A 33 -8.15 -9.92 -21.82
N VAL A 34 -7.23 -10.10 -22.78
CA VAL A 34 -6.03 -10.92 -22.58
C VAL A 34 -4.79 -10.04 -22.58
N ILE A 35 -3.99 -10.12 -21.53
CA ILE A 35 -2.60 -9.63 -21.53
C ILE A 35 -1.67 -10.82 -21.77
N ASP A 36 -0.80 -10.71 -22.76
CA ASP A 36 0.15 -11.77 -23.11
C ASP A 36 1.47 -11.20 -23.67
N VAL A 37 2.39 -12.10 -24.01
CA VAL A 37 3.75 -11.79 -24.44
C VAL A 37 3.97 -12.29 -25.87
N TYR A 38 4.76 -11.52 -26.64
CA TYR A 38 5.15 -11.92 -28.00
C TYR A 38 6.65 -11.71 -28.25
N GLY A 39 7.20 -12.40 -29.25
CA GLY A 39 8.52 -12.09 -29.79
C GLY A 39 9.72 -12.67 -29.03
N GLY A 40 9.54 -13.65 -28.12
CA GLY A 40 10.65 -14.34 -27.44
C GLY A 40 10.26 -15.05 -26.15
N ASN A 41 11.27 -15.54 -25.42
CA ASN A 41 11.11 -16.27 -24.14
C ASN A 41 11.54 -15.47 -22.90
N THR A 42 12.12 -14.28 -23.10
CA THR A 42 12.48 -13.38 -21.99
C THR A 42 11.23 -12.62 -21.57
N LYS A 43 10.83 -12.74 -20.30
CA LYS A 43 9.61 -12.07 -19.83
C LYS A 43 9.78 -10.54 -19.92
N PRO A 44 8.79 -9.81 -20.45
CA PRO A 44 8.74 -8.37 -20.30
C PRO A 44 8.49 -8.00 -18.84
N ILE A 45 9.01 -6.84 -18.45
CA ILE A 45 8.98 -6.35 -17.08
C ILE A 45 8.06 -5.13 -16.99
N ILE A 46 7.17 -5.13 -15.99
CA ILE A 46 6.44 -3.92 -15.55
C ILE A 46 6.92 -3.55 -14.14
N ASN A 47 7.68 -2.47 -14.05
CA ASN A 47 8.04 -1.83 -12.80
C ASN A 47 6.99 -0.77 -12.44
N GLY A 48 6.24 -0.99 -11.35
CA GLY A 48 5.23 -0.06 -10.84
C GLY A 48 5.77 1.32 -10.47
N TYR A 49 7.11 1.50 -10.43
CA TYR A 49 7.81 2.77 -10.22
C TYR A 49 7.32 3.58 -9.02
N GLY A 50 6.82 2.86 -8.03
CA GLY A 50 6.35 3.40 -6.80
C GLY A 50 4.91 3.93 -6.82
N TYR A 51 4.14 3.73 -7.89
CA TYR A 51 2.69 3.87 -7.81
C TYR A 51 2.08 2.76 -6.93
N GLN A 52 0.78 2.85 -6.65
CA GLN A 52 0.09 1.89 -5.78
C GLN A 52 0.29 0.43 -6.22
N SER A 53 0.28 0.16 -7.53
CA SER A 53 0.56 -1.16 -8.09
C SER A 53 1.32 -1.12 -9.42
N SER A 54 1.89 -2.24 -9.85
CA SER A 54 2.39 -2.39 -11.24
C SER A 54 1.25 -2.57 -12.22
N ILE A 55 0.25 -3.38 -11.85
CA ILE A 55 -1.00 -3.57 -12.60
C ILE A 55 -2.17 -3.23 -11.68
N LEU A 56 -3.09 -2.40 -12.17
CA LEU A 56 -4.33 -2.04 -11.50
C LEU A 56 -5.52 -2.50 -12.33
N ILE A 57 -6.40 -3.29 -11.70
CA ILE A 57 -7.74 -3.62 -12.19
C ILE A 57 -8.72 -3.00 -11.21
N PHE A 58 -9.46 -1.98 -11.66
CA PHE A 58 -10.36 -1.23 -10.78
C PHE A 58 -11.77 -1.25 -11.33
N ASN A 59 -12.65 -2.00 -10.66
CA ASN A 59 -14.01 -2.28 -11.09
C ASN A 59 -14.08 -2.91 -12.48
N ASP A 60 -13.05 -3.62 -12.92
CA ASP A 60 -13.01 -4.29 -14.22
C ASP A 60 -12.89 -5.80 -14.04
N GLN A 61 -13.44 -6.57 -14.97
CA GLN A 61 -13.64 -8.02 -14.82
C GLN A 61 -13.39 -8.78 -16.13
N HIS A 62 -13.34 -10.12 -16.07
CA HIS A 62 -13.01 -11.00 -17.19
C HIS A 62 -11.67 -10.65 -17.88
N ILE A 63 -10.61 -10.67 -17.09
CA ILE A 63 -9.25 -10.33 -17.53
C ILE A 63 -8.33 -11.51 -17.28
N GLU A 64 -7.55 -11.85 -18.31
CA GLU A 64 -6.48 -12.82 -18.25
C GLU A 64 -5.12 -12.12 -18.33
N ILE A 65 -4.17 -12.50 -17.49
CA ILE A 65 -2.83 -11.89 -17.48
C ILE A 65 -1.79 -13.00 -17.50
N ASN A 66 -0.91 -12.95 -18.51
CA ASN A 66 0.03 -14.02 -18.81
C ASN A 66 1.45 -13.49 -19.05
N GLY A 67 2.45 -14.29 -18.68
CA GLY A 67 3.82 -14.17 -19.18
C GLY A 67 4.65 -12.98 -18.70
N LEU A 68 4.10 -12.10 -17.87
CA LEU A 68 4.80 -10.92 -17.35
C LEU A 68 5.73 -11.26 -16.20
N GLU A 69 6.73 -10.39 -15.98
CA GLU A 69 7.41 -10.21 -14.71
C GLU A 69 7.04 -8.82 -14.16
N ILE A 70 6.74 -8.72 -12.87
CA ILE A 70 6.29 -7.47 -12.26
C ILE A 70 7.00 -7.21 -10.95
N PHE A 71 7.43 -5.97 -10.76
CA PHE A 71 7.86 -5.47 -9.46
C PHE A 71 7.52 -3.98 -9.28
N ASN A 72 7.75 -3.39 -8.12
CA ASN A 72 7.26 -2.08 -7.67
C ASN A 72 8.01 -1.69 -6.40
N PHE A 73 9.28 -1.36 -6.62
CA PHE A 73 10.26 -1.17 -5.57
C PHE A 73 10.54 0.31 -5.28
N SER A 74 10.08 1.26 -6.07
CA SER A 74 10.39 2.68 -5.84
C SER A 74 9.56 3.29 -4.71
N SER A 75 9.88 4.51 -4.28
CA SER A 75 9.12 5.24 -3.25
C SER A 75 7.69 5.59 -3.63
N HIS A 76 6.76 5.57 -2.65
CA HIS A 76 5.37 5.99 -2.93
C HIS A 76 5.32 7.48 -2.94
N LEU A 77 6.37 8.13 -2.47
CA LEU A 77 6.48 9.55 -2.51
C LEU A 77 7.17 9.89 -3.83
N GLU A 78 6.59 10.82 -4.58
CA GLU A 78 7.32 11.53 -5.62
C GLU A 78 8.42 12.34 -4.94
N ASP A 79 9.64 12.28 -5.46
CA ASP A 79 10.67 13.24 -5.08
C ASP A 79 10.26 14.59 -5.67
N GLY A 80 9.71 15.48 -4.84
CA GLY A 80 9.24 16.76 -5.34
C GLY A 80 8.61 17.67 -4.29
N PRO A 81 8.57 18.98 -4.59
CA PRO A 81 7.92 19.96 -3.74
C PRO A 81 6.40 19.77 -3.67
N SER A 82 5.79 20.19 -2.58
CA SER A 82 4.33 20.34 -2.39
C SER A 82 4.02 21.62 -1.64
N LEU A 83 2.77 22.08 -1.74
CA LEU A 83 2.29 23.24 -1.00
C LEU A 83 1.72 22.84 0.36
N ILE A 84 1.84 23.72 1.36
CA ILE A 84 1.17 23.54 2.65
C ILE A 84 -0.36 23.37 2.46
N SER A 85 -0.95 24.04 1.48
CA SER A 85 -2.37 23.88 1.10
C SER A 85 -2.74 22.46 0.71
N GLU A 86 -1.86 21.74 0.01
CA GLU A 86 -2.09 20.37 -0.46
C GLU A 86 -2.00 19.35 0.69
N GLU A 87 -1.20 19.67 1.70
CA GLU A 87 -0.98 18.84 2.89
C GLU A 87 -1.87 19.27 4.09
N THR A 88 -2.89 20.10 3.83
CA THR A 88 -3.91 20.56 4.79
C THR A 88 -5.33 20.19 4.33
N PRO A 89 -6.14 19.43 5.10
CA PRO A 89 -5.83 18.84 6.40
C PRO A 89 -5.09 17.50 6.27
N GLY A 90 -4.12 17.26 7.15
CA GLY A 90 -3.33 16.03 7.14
C GLY A 90 -2.07 16.23 7.95
N LEU A 91 -0.96 16.51 7.27
CA LEU A 91 0.30 16.90 7.89
C LEU A 91 0.16 18.21 8.68
N PHE A 92 -0.66 19.13 8.14
CA PHE A 92 -1.08 20.35 8.80
C PHE A 92 -2.57 20.30 9.10
N CYS A 93 -3.01 20.98 10.16
CA CYS A 93 -4.43 21.13 10.48
C CYS A 93 -4.88 22.59 10.36
N ASN A 94 -6.16 22.77 10.02
CA ASN A 94 -6.79 24.08 10.00
C ASN A 94 -6.97 24.63 11.42
N TRP A 95 -6.57 25.88 11.64
CA TRP A 95 -6.87 26.64 12.86
C TRP A 95 -7.85 27.77 12.55
N SER A 96 -8.72 28.10 13.52
CA SER A 96 -9.83 29.06 13.38
C SER A 96 -9.45 30.53 13.10
N ASN A 97 -8.18 30.81 12.78
CA ASN A 97 -7.68 32.15 12.49
C ASN A 97 -7.47 32.32 10.98
N THR A 98 -8.07 33.38 10.41
CA THR A 98 -8.06 33.66 8.96
C THR A 98 -6.68 34.03 8.39
N SER A 99 -5.67 34.31 9.20
CA SER A 99 -4.30 34.66 8.76
C SER A 99 -3.22 33.66 9.19
N TRP A 100 -3.58 32.62 9.92
CA TRP A 100 -2.68 31.57 10.43
C TRP A 100 -3.38 30.22 10.31
N THR A 101 -3.70 29.87 9.06
CA THR A 101 -4.65 28.80 8.76
C THR A 101 -4.03 27.42 8.96
N ASN A 102 -2.73 27.24 8.71
CA ASN A 102 -2.09 25.91 8.67
C ASN A 102 -1.16 25.69 9.86
N VAL A 103 -1.37 24.56 10.55
CA VAL A 103 -0.67 24.26 11.81
C VAL A 103 -0.11 22.84 11.81
N PHE A 104 1.20 22.71 11.97
CA PHE A 104 1.86 21.43 12.22
C PHE A 104 1.87 21.14 13.72
N THR A 105 1.33 19.99 14.15
CA THR A 105 1.34 19.59 15.57
C THR A 105 2.53 18.68 15.85
N ALA A 106 3.47 19.13 16.68
CA ALA A 106 4.69 18.38 17.00
C ALA A 106 4.51 17.42 18.18
N CYS A 107 3.77 17.86 19.21
CA CYS A 107 3.38 17.02 20.35
C CYS A 107 2.10 17.57 20.99
N GLN A 108 1.36 16.73 21.70
CA GLN A 108 0.14 17.08 22.42
C GLN A 108 0.06 16.35 23.75
N ILE A 109 -0.37 17.07 24.80
CA ILE A 109 -0.57 16.53 26.16
C ILE A 109 -1.25 15.16 26.11
N GLY A 110 -0.64 14.17 26.78
CA GLY A 110 -1.03 12.76 26.76
C GLY A 110 -0.26 11.87 25.78
N ASP A 111 0.58 12.41 24.88
CA ASP A 111 1.33 11.60 23.90
C ASP A 111 2.62 10.92 24.42
N GLY A 112 2.99 11.15 25.69
CA GLY A 112 4.19 10.60 26.32
C GLY A 112 5.49 11.36 26.06
N ASN A 113 5.47 12.46 25.29
CA ASN A 113 6.66 13.24 24.89
C ASN A 113 6.56 14.75 25.23
N ASN A 114 5.72 15.08 26.21
CA ASN A 114 5.12 16.40 26.39
C ASN A 114 6.00 17.47 27.06
N GLY A 115 7.20 17.14 27.54
CA GLY A 115 8.17 18.11 28.07
C GLY A 115 9.45 18.23 27.22
N ALA A 116 9.64 17.33 26.26
CA ALA A 116 10.88 17.24 25.50
C ALA A 116 11.08 18.45 24.56
N MET A 117 12.34 18.62 24.14
CA MET A 117 12.67 19.57 23.07
C MET A 117 12.04 19.09 21.76
N GLN A 118 11.40 20.01 21.04
CA GLN A 118 10.83 19.75 19.73
C GLN A 118 11.58 20.56 18.69
N THR A 119 12.06 19.91 17.63
CA THR A 119 12.77 20.56 16.52
C THR A 119 12.10 20.16 15.20
N LEU A 120 11.45 21.12 14.54
CA LEU A 120 10.90 20.96 13.20
C LEU A 120 11.90 21.55 12.19
N VAL A 121 12.25 20.78 11.16
CA VAL A 121 13.02 21.27 10.01
C VAL A 121 12.13 21.15 8.79
N ILE A 122 11.88 22.24 8.08
CA ILE A 122 11.19 22.27 6.79
C ILE A 122 12.11 22.87 5.74
N ASN A 123 12.29 22.20 4.61
CA ASN A 123 13.05 22.75 3.48
C ASN A 123 12.09 23.41 2.49
N ILE A 124 12.16 24.73 2.41
CA ILE A 124 11.25 25.54 1.59
C ILE A 124 11.85 25.74 0.20
N THR A 125 11.12 25.37 -0.83
CA THR A 125 11.53 25.46 -2.23
C THR A 125 10.97 26.69 -2.92
N ASN A 126 9.83 27.21 -2.45
CA ASN A 126 9.22 28.43 -2.96
C ASN A 126 8.38 29.15 -1.89
N LEU A 127 8.27 30.47 -2.02
CA LEU A 127 7.49 31.34 -1.14
C LEU A 127 6.52 32.20 -1.98
N PRO A 128 5.37 32.61 -1.43
CA PRO A 128 4.51 33.60 -2.08
C PRO A 128 5.25 34.93 -2.23
N LEU A 129 4.80 35.77 -3.18
CA LEU A 129 5.50 36.99 -3.58
C LEU A 129 5.71 37.97 -2.41
N GLU A 130 4.74 38.03 -1.50
CA GLU A 130 4.75 38.83 -0.26
C GLU A 130 5.60 38.22 0.88
N GLY A 131 6.17 37.03 0.66
CA GLY A 131 6.86 36.24 1.66
C GLY A 131 5.91 35.54 2.63
N ALA A 132 6.46 34.70 3.50
CA ALA A 132 5.67 34.04 4.54
C ALA A 132 6.42 33.97 5.86
N ASN A 133 5.68 33.76 6.94
CA ASN A 133 6.19 33.73 8.30
C ASN A 133 5.72 32.45 9.00
N TYR A 134 6.46 32.06 10.03
CA TYR A 134 6.03 31.05 10.99
C TYR A 134 5.98 31.63 12.41
N ARG A 135 5.29 30.93 13.31
CA ARG A 135 5.42 31.13 14.75
C ARG A 135 5.23 29.84 15.51
N ASN A 136 5.93 29.73 16.63
CA ASN A 136 5.80 28.60 17.54
C ASN A 136 4.65 28.89 18.51
N ILE A 137 3.73 27.94 18.65
CA ILE A 137 2.66 28.01 19.65
C ILE A 137 2.76 26.81 20.59
N ARG A 138 2.52 27.04 21.87
CA ARG A 138 2.62 26.00 22.89
C ARG A 138 1.75 26.29 24.09
N THR A 139 1.37 25.28 24.84
CA THR A 139 0.81 25.49 26.18
C THR A 139 1.94 25.75 27.19
N VAL A 140 1.68 26.61 28.18
CA VAL A 140 2.57 26.82 29.34
C VAL A 140 2.06 26.00 30.54
N ALA A 141 2.72 26.08 31.70
CA ALA A 141 2.47 25.20 32.84
C ALA A 141 1.00 25.23 33.34
N ASN A 142 0.31 26.36 33.21
CA ASN A 142 -1.11 26.50 33.54
C ASN A 142 -2.06 26.12 32.38
N GLN A 143 -1.53 25.46 31.36
CA GLN A 143 -2.22 25.04 30.13
C GLN A 143 -2.73 26.16 29.22
N ASN A 144 -2.48 27.44 29.55
CA ASN A 144 -2.80 28.54 28.63
C ASN A 144 -1.88 28.51 27.41
N TRP A 145 -2.40 28.96 26.27
CA TRP A 145 -1.63 29.09 25.04
C TRP A 145 -0.68 30.29 25.09
N TYR A 146 0.56 30.06 24.71
CA TYR A 146 1.57 31.06 24.44
C TYR A 146 1.90 31.08 22.94
N PHE A 147 1.91 32.27 22.36
CA PHE A 147 2.26 32.52 20.96
C PHE A 147 3.59 33.27 20.92
N ALA A 148 4.61 32.64 20.34
CA ALA A 148 5.91 33.29 20.16
C ALA A 148 5.83 34.41 19.11
N PRO A 149 6.79 35.35 19.10
CA PRO A 149 6.95 36.32 18.03
C PRO A 149 7.05 35.63 16.66
N THR A 150 6.54 36.30 15.63
CA THR A 150 6.58 35.84 14.25
C THR A 150 7.99 35.92 13.69
N GLN A 151 8.39 34.93 12.91
CA GLN A 151 9.68 34.87 12.25
C GLN A 151 9.48 34.63 10.76
N ALA A 152 10.25 35.35 9.93
CA ALA A 152 10.19 35.20 8.48
C ALA A 152 10.78 33.84 8.06
N LEU A 153 10.18 33.25 7.03
CA LEU A 153 10.71 32.06 6.37
C LEU A 153 11.66 32.48 5.25
N SER A 154 12.59 31.59 4.94
CA SER A 154 13.55 31.75 3.83
C SER A 154 13.56 30.51 2.95
N LEU A 155 14.04 30.62 1.70
CA LEU A 155 14.27 29.45 0.86
C LEU A 155 15.37 28.56 1.49
N GLY A 156 15.23 27.25 1.34
CA GLY A 156 16.09 26.25 1.97
C GLY A 156 15.62 25.81 3.36
N PRO A 157 16.50 25.21 4.17
CA PRO A 157 16.12 24.62 5.45
C PRO A 157 15.83 25.68 6.52
N ASN A 158 14.62 25.65 7.07
CA ASN A 158 14.20 26.46 8.21
C ASN A 158 14.10 25.55 9.44
N VAL A 159 14.90 25.86 10.47
CA VAL A 159 14.97 25.07 11.72
C VAL A 159 14.21 25.80 12.83
N MET A 160 13.18 25.14 13.37
CA MET A 160 12.29 25.70 14.38
C MET A 160 12.37 24.87 15.65
N THR A 161 12.90 25.45 16.71
CA THR A 161 13.12 24.75 17.98
C THR A 161 12.25 25.30 19.11
N VAL A 162 11.72 24.39 19.93
CA VAL A 162 11.06 24.68 21.19
C VAL A 162 11.75 23.89 22.30
N ASN A 163 12.52 24.59 23.15
CA ASN A 163 13.33 24.01 24.23
C ASN A 163 12.51 23.20 25.22
N SER A 164 13.10 22.16 25.82
CA SER A 164 12.47 21.29 26.81
C SER A 164 12.00 22.03 28.07
N VAL A 165 10.99 21.49 28.73
CA VAL A 165 10.43 21.92 30.02
C VAL A 165 10.13 20.70 30.89
N ASN A 166 9.85 20.92 32.17
CA ASN A 166 9.57 19.86 33.16
C ASN A 166 8.08 19.60 33.41
N PHE A 167 7.19 20.08 32.53
CA PHE A 167 5.75 19.85 32.57
C PHE A 167 5.24 19.43 31.20
N GLU A 168 4.10 18.77 31.16
CA GLU A 168 3.46 18.39 29.90
C GLU A 168 2.87 19.59 29.17
N ARG A 169 3.16 19.71 27.87
CA ARG A 169 2.64 20.74 26.99
C ARG A 169 2.42 20.24 25.58
N THR A 170 1.53 20.93 24.89
CA THR A 170 1.34 20.82 23.45
C THR A 170 2.29 21.79 22.75
N VAL A 171 2.92 21.38 21.66
CA VAL A 171 3.76 22.24 20.80
C VAL A 171 3.28 22.14 19.36
N LYS A 172 3.07 23.29 18.72
CA LYS A 172 2.71 23.39 17.30
C LYS A 172 3.48 24.51 16.60
N PHE A 173 3.61 24.39 15.29
CA PHE A 173 4.21 25.39 14.41
C PHE A 173 3.12 25.90 13.46
N GLN A 174 2.83 27.20 13.50
CA GLN A 174 1.85 27.82 12.63
C GLN A 174 2.54 28.55 11.49
N PHE A 175 1.93 28.51 10.31
CA PHE A 175 2.41 29.16 9.09
C PHE A 175 1.40 30.21 8.62
N SER A 176 1.90 31.34 8.12
CA SER A 176 1.07 32.49 7.75
C SER A 176 0.46 32.39 6.34
N SER A 177 0.90 31.42 5.54
CA SER A 177 0.39 31.19 4.18
C SER A 177 0.27 29.70 3.91
N SER A 178 -0.70 29.31 3.09
CA SER A 178 -0.84 27.95 2.55
C SER A 178 -0.05 27.75 1.27
N ASP A 179 0.47 28.83 0.67
CA ASP A 179 1.15 28.82 -0.62
C ASP A 179 2.68 28.69 -0.46
N ILE A 180 3.12 28.27 0.73
CA ILE A 180 4.52 27.90 0.99
C ILE A 180 4.76 26.54 0.35
N GLU A 181 5.78 26.45 -0.49
CA GLU A 181 6.20 25.22 -1.14
C GLU A 181 7.41 24.62 -0.40
N PHE A 182 7.39 23.31 -0.18
CA PHE A 182 8.44 22.58 0.53
C PHE A 182 8.63 21.18 -0.04
N ASP A 183 9.83 20.62 0.06
CA ASP A 183 10.13 19.26 -0.42
C ASP A 183 10.41 18.26 0.71
N SER A 184 10.60 18.73 1.94
CA SER A 184 10.91 17.87 3.08
C SER A 184 10.55 18.51 4.41
N ILE A 185 10.09 17.66 5.34
CA ILE A 185 9.91 18.01 6.75
C ILE A 185 10.48 16.89 7.62
N SER A 186 11.22 17.25 8.67
CA SER A 186 11.57 16.33 9.74
C SER A 186 11.20 16.90 11.11
N LEU A 187 10.78 16.02 12.01
CA LEU A 187 10.52 16.32 13.41
C LEU A 187 11.49 15.51 14.27
N ASN A 188 12.30 16.20 15.07
CA ASN A 188 13.32 15.60 15.94
C ASN A 188 14.28 14.67 15.20
N GLY A 189 14.62 15.02 13.95
CA GLY A 189 15.50 14.24 13.09
C GLY A 189 14.82 13.05 12.37
N VAL A 190 13.54 12.80 12.64
CA VAL A 190 12.74 11.80 11.92
C VAL A 190 12.00 12.48 10.78
N ASN A 191 12.17 12.01 9.55
CA ASN A 191 11.44 12.52 8.40
C ASN A 191 9.93 12.27 8.60
N VAL A 192 9.13 13.34 8.52
CA VAL A 192 7.66 13.31 8.61
C VAL A 192 6.99 13.70 7.29
N TYR A 193 7.76 14.23 6.34
CA TYR A 193 7.36 14.46 4.96
C TYR A 193 8.56 14.33 4.02
N GLY A 194 8.40 13.50 2.99
CA GLY A 194 9.41 13.26 1.96
C GLY A 194 8.81 13.15 0.57
N GLY A 195 7.76 13.93 0.28
CA GLY A 195 7.09 13.99 -1.02
C GLY A 195 5.61 13.62 -0.99
N ALA A 196 4.90 13.95 -2.07
CA ALA A 196 3.49 13.60 -2.26
C ALA A 196 3.33 12.16 -2.75
N ALA A 197 2.26 11.47 -2.34
CA ALA A 197 2.05 10.09 -2.78
C ALA A 197 1.81 10.00 -4.31
N LYS A 198 2.54 9.12 -5.00
CA LYS A 198 2.41 8.81 -6.43
C LYS A 198 1.02 8.28 -6.73
N LYS A 199 0.26 9.04 -7.52
CA LYS A 199 -1.12 8.71 -7.90
C LYS A 199 -1.30 8.92 -9.39
N LEU A 200 -2.03 8.02 -10.04
CA LEU A 200 -2.51 8.27 -11.40
C LEU A 200 -3.78 9.12 -11.33
N THR A 201 -3.93 10.06 -12.28
CA THR A 201 -5.14 10.87 -12.43
C THR A 201 -6.36 9.96 -12.55
N GLY A 202 -7.35 10.17 -11.67
CA GLY A 202 -8.56 9.35 -11.58
C GLY A 202 -8.50 8.19 -10.56
N PHE A 203 -7.34 7.94 -9.95
CA PHE A 203 -7.18 6.91 -8.90
C PHE A 203 -6.51 7.49 -7.64
N GLY A 204 -7.22 8.43 -6.98
CA GLY A 204 -6.75 9.10 -5.75
C GLY A 204 -7.63 8.87 -4.52
N GLY A 205 -8.67 8.05 -4.63
CA GLY A 205 -9.66 7.79 -3.58
C GLY A 205 -9.14 6.98 -2.39
N SER A 206 -10.08 6.50 -1.57
CA SER A 206 -9.79 5.63 -0.42
C SER A 206 -9.13 4.32 -0.84
N GLU A 207 -9.46 3.81 -2.02
CA GLU A 207 -8.84 2.66 -2.69
C GLU A 207 -7.32 2.78 -2.81
N ASN A 208 -6.83 4.01 -3.01
CA ASN A 208 -5.41 4.31 -3.07
C ASN A 208 -4.88 4.61 -1.66
N SER A 209 -5.55 5.53 -0.95
CA SER A 209 -4.97 6.18 0.24
C SER A 209 -5.18 5.46 1.58
N TRP A 210 -6.22 4.61 1.71
CA TRP A 210 -6.66 4.07 3.01
C TRP A 210 -7.10 2.61 3.02
N GLY A 211 -7.49 2.00 1.89
CA GLY A 211 -7.99 0.61 1.79
C GLY A 211 -6.98 -0.44 2.23
N SER A 212 -6.54 -1.33 1.34
CA SER A 212 -5.35 -2.18 1.60
C SER A 212 -4.03 -1.39 1.60
N GLY A 213 -4.06 -0.07 1.29
CA GLY A 213 -3.00 0.58 0.53
C GLY A 213 -2.21 1.73 1.14
N LYS A 214 -2.42 2.15 2.41
CA LYS A 214 -1.58 3.27 2.91
C LYS A 214 -0.12 2.83 3.05
N ASN A 215 0.74 3.35 2.18
CA ASN A 215 2.19 3.09 2.12
C ASN A 215 2.57 1.66 1.71
N VAL A 216 1.62 0.86 1.23
CA VAL A 216 1.85 -0.52 0.73
C VAL A 216 1.84 -0.51 -0.79
N ARG A 217 2.78 -1.23 -1.42
CA ARG A 217 2.79 -1.44 -2.87
C ARG A 217 2.33 -2.82 -3.25
N PHE A 218 1.76 -2.88 -4.44
CA PHE A 218 1.31 -4.13 -5.01
C PHE A 218 2.01 -4.41 -6.33
N GLY A 219 2.21 -5.68 -6.65
CA GLY A 219 2.42 -6.10 -8.03
C GLY A 219 1.12 -5.93 -8.77
N ILE A 220 0.08 -6.55 -8.23
CA ILE A 220 -1.26 -6.50 -8.80
C ILE A 220 -2.22 -6.12 -7.70
N LYS A 221 -3.05 -5.13 -8.02
CA LYS A 221 -4.15 -4.72 -7.18
C LYS A 221 -5.45 -4.83 -7.97
N VAL A 222 -6.35 -5.69 -7.50
CA VAL A 222 -7.70 -5.80 -8.04
C VAL A 222 -8.70 -5.28 -7.02
N ILE A 223 -9.61 -4.40 -7.43
CA ILE A 223 -10.50 -3.69 -6.51
C ILE A 223 -11.94 -3.72 -7.03
N ALA A 224 -12.84 -4.29 -6.23
CA ALA A 224 -14.30 -4.20 -6.39
C ALA A 224 -14.85 -3.15 -5.42
N SER A 225 -15.03 -1.91 -5.91
CA SER A 225 -15.49 -0.76 -5.10
C SER A 225 -16.91 -0.31 -5.43
N THR A 226 -17.30 -0.36 -6.70
CA THR A 226 -18.63 0.12 -7.14
C THR A 226 -19.48 -0.96 -7.79
N GLN A 227 -18.92 -2.12 -8.07
CA GLN A 227 -19.65 -3.27 -8.59
C GLN A 227 -19.00 -4.60 -8.17
N ASP A 228 -19.79 -5.67 -8.23
CA ASP A 228 -19.31 -7.05 -8.18
C ASP A 228 -18.39 -7.35 -9.36
N LEU A 229 -17.35 -8.15 -9.14
CA LEU A 229 -16.43 -8.60 -10.17
C LEU A 229 -16.43 -10.11 -10.30
N LYS A 230 -16.39 -10.59 -11.54
CA LYS A 230 -16.12 -11.98 -11.90
C LYS A 230 -14.84 -12.05 -12.72
N ILE A 231 -13.78 -12.57 -12.12
CA ILE A 231 -12.48 -12.72 -12.79
C ILE A 231 -12.41 -14.16 -13.28
N PHE A 232 -11.76 -14.48 -14.40
CA PHE A 232 -11.33 -15.87 -14.65
C PHE A 232 -9.94 -15.82 -15.30
N HIS A 233 -9.01 -16.57 -14.70
CA HIS A 233 -7.60 -16.85 -15.07
C HIS A 233 -6.55 -15.72 -14.94
N LEU A 234 -5.90 -15.59 -13.77
CA LEU A 234 -4.62 -14.89 -13.62
C LEU A 234 -3.48 -15.93 -13.68
N ILE A 235 -2.89 -16.20 -14.87
CA ILE A 235 -1.70 -17.07 -15.02
C ILE A 235 -0.45 -16.18 -15.01
N ILE A 236 -0.15 -15.61 -13.85
CA ILE A 236 0.85 -14.54 -13.73
C ILE A 236 2.17 -15.14 -13.25
N PHE A 237 3.30 -14.57 -13.65
CA PHE A 237 4.56 -14.79 -12.94
C PHE A 237 4.92 -13.52 -12.17
N ILE A 238 4.97 -13.59 -10.85
CA ILE A 238 5.37 -12.47 -9.99
C ILE A 238 6.76 -12.80 -9.45
N PHE A 239 7.76 -12.71 -10.32
CA PHE A 239 9.15 -12.89 -9.93
C PHE A 239 9.78 -11.54 -9.60
N THR A 240 10.63 -11.53 -8.57
CA THR A 240 11.50 -10.40 -8.23
C THR A 240 12.86 -10.59 -8.88
N ILE A 241 13.41 -9.53 -9.46
CA ILE A 241 14.75 -9.53 -10.07
C ILE A 241 15.78 -10.13 -9.11
N SER A 242 16.58 -11.07 -9.64
CA SER A 242 17.76 -11.59 -8.96
C SER A 242 18.68 -10.46 -8.50
N ILE A 243 19.16 -10.57 -7.26
CA ILE A 243 20.06 -9.67 -6.51
C ILE A 243 21.37 -9.27 -7.25
N LEU A 244 21.62 -9.72 -8.49
CA LEU A 244 22.88 -9.51 -9.20
C LEU A 244 23.10 -8.10 -9.79
N LEU A 245 22.15 -7.16 -9.64
CA LEU A 245 22.30 -5.77 -10.12
C LEU A 245 22.09 -4.71 -9.03
N LEU A 246 22.43 -5.00 -7.76
CA LEU A 246 22.15 -4.09 -6.63
C LEU A 246 23.34 -3.85 -5.70
N ILE A 247 24.54 -3.76 -6.27
CA ILE A 247 25.76 -3.43 -5.50
C ILE A 247 25.91 -1.91 -5.26
N TYR A 248 25.08 -1.02 -5.85
CA TYR A 248 25.37 0.43 -5.79
C TYR A 248 24.27 1.43 -5.37
N LEU A 249 23.06 1.03 -4.97
CA LEU A 249 22.09 1.97 -4.38
C LEU A 249 21.38 1.37 -3.16
N LYS A 250 22.01 1.46 -1.99
CA LYS A 250 21.32 1.35 -0.69
C LYS A 250 20.67 2.70 -0.40
N MET A 251 19.42 2.91 -0.83
CA MET A 251 18.48 3.89 -0.25
C MET A 251 17.10 3.75 -0.94
N PHE A 252 16.07 3.47 -0.12
CA PHE A 252 14.64 3.48 -0.45
C PHE A 252 14.14 2.54 -1.55
N ILE A 253 14.13 1.25 -1.24
CA ILE A 253 13.39 0.26 -2.01
C ILE A 253 12.12 -0.03 -1.18
N TRP A 254 10.95 -0.24 -1.76
CA TRP A 254 9.67 -0.59 -1.10
C TRP A 254 9.27 -2.01 -1.46
N VAL A 255 8.41 -2.63 -0.65
CA VAL A 255 8.10 -4.05 -0.82
C VAL A 255 6.66 -4.25 -1.26
N MET A 256 6.44 -5.34 -1.99
CA MET A 256 5.22 -5.55 -2.75
C MET A 256 4.39 -6.69 -2.24
N GLU A 257 3.10 -6.68 -2.58
CA GLU A 257 2.15 -7.78 -2.35
C GLU A 257 1.28 -8.00 -3.61
N SER A 258 0.59 -9.13 -3.73
CA SER A 258 -0.53 -9.28 -4.67
C SER A 258 -1.83 -9.22 -3.89
N ASN A 259 -2.81 -8.42 -4.34
CA ASN A 259 -3.99 -8.16 -3.52
C ASN A 259 -5.31 -8.11 -4.31
N LEU A 260 -6.33 -8.74 -3.73
CA LEU A 260 -7.73 -8.51 -4.07
C LEU A 260 -8.41 -7.72 -2.94
N GLU A 261 -9.07 -6.63 -3.28
CA GLU A 261 -9.79 -5.79 -2.34
C GLU A 261 -11.26 -5.72 -2.72
N THR A 262 -12.15 -6.12 -1.81
CA THR A 262 -13.59 -5.89 -1.95
C THR A 262 -14.03 -4.81 -0.97
N GLN A 263 -14.60 -3.71 -1.46
CA GLN A 263 -15.18 -2.66 -0.61
C GLN A 263 -16.69 -2.82 -0.49
N SER A 264 -17.23 -2.41 0.65
CA SER A 264 -18.68 -2.39 0.92
C SER A 264 -19.03 -1.13 1.69
N ASP A 265 -20.22 -0.62 1.43
CA ASP A 265 -20.85 0.43 2.22
C ASP A 265 -22.21 -0.08 2.70
N THR A 266 -22.23 -0.49 3.96
CA THR A 266 -23.42 -1.07 4.60
C THR A 266 -24.52 -0.05 4.81
N MET A 267 -24.20 1.25 4.82
CA MET A 267 -25.20 2.32 4.98
C MET A 267 -25.96 2.55 3.68
N SER A 268 -25.32 2.35 2.52
CA SER A 268 -25.95 2.42 1.20
C SER A 268 -26.43 1.07 0.67
N GLY A 269 -26.18 -0.03 1.40
CA GLY A 269 -26.53 -1.38 0.96
C GLY A 269 -25.65 -1.91 -0.18
N LEU A 270 -24.46 -1.33 -0.38
CA LEU A 270 -23.52 -1.73 -1.42
C LEU A 270 -22.60 -2.85 -0.92
N PHE A 271 -22.74 -4.04 -1.50
CA PHE A 271 -21.99 -5.24 -1.10
C PHE A 271 -21.22 -5.84 -2.27
N ASN A 272 -20.09 -5.23 -2.65
CA ASN A 272 -19.32 -5.74 -3.78
C ASN A 272 -18.56 -7.01 -3.42
N THR A 273 -18.57 -7.96 -4.35
CA THR A 273 -17.95 -9.27 -4.24
C THR A 273 -16.94 -9.50 -5.36
N ILE A 274 -16.01 -10.43 -5.14
CA ILE A 274 -15.14 -10.95 -6.20
C ILE A 274 -15.37 -12.46 -6.28
N SER A 275 -15.65 -12.99 -7.48
CA SER A 275 -15.68 -14.44 -7.67
C SER A 275 -14.76 -14.92 -8.77
N ASP A 276 -14.48 -16.22 -8.68
CA ASP A 276 -13.89 -17.04 -9.72
C ASP A 276 -12.40 -16.74 -10.02
N VAL A 277 -11.67 -16.40 -8.97
CA VAL A 277 -10.26 -16.00 -9.08
C VAL A 277 -9.37 -17.21 -9.14
N GLU A 278 -8.51 -17.27 -10.15
CA GLU A 278 -7.51 -18.33 -10.29
C GLU A 278 -6.11 -17.74 -10.36
N LEU A 279 -5.22 -18.23 -9.49
CA LEU A 279 -3.79 -17.96 -9.51
C LEU A 279 -3.07 -19.29 -9.78
N VAL A 280 -2.53 -19.45 -10.98
CA VAL A 280 -2.02 -20.75 -11.45
C VAL A 280 -0.62 -20.61 -12.04
N ASN A 281 0.27 -21.54 -11.72
CA ASN A 281 1.65 -21.58 -12.24
C ASN A 281 2.46 -20.31 -11.92
N THR A 282 2.17 -19.68 -10.78
CA THR A 282 2.72 -18.38 -10.40
C THR A 282 3.83 -18.54 -9.37
N THR A 283 4.99 -17.92 -9.61
CA THR A 283 5.94 -17.63 -8.54
C THR A 283 5.60 -16.28 -7.93
N ILE A 284 5.61 -16.16 -6.60
CA ILE A 284 5.52 -14.92 -5.83
C ILE A 284 6.71 -14.93 -4.87
N SER A 285 7.67 -14.04 -5.08
CA SER A 285 8.89 -14.00 -4.28
C SER A 285 9.18 -12.65 -3.65
N GLU A 286 9.91 -12.67 -2.53
CA GLU A 286 10.53 -11.48 -1.90
C GLU A 286 9.55 -10.32 -1.62
N THR A 287 8.31 -10.67 -1.26
CA THR A 287 7.26 -9.71 -0.88
C THR A 287 7.51 -9.14 0.51
N GLY A 288 6.92 -7.98 0.82
CA GLY A 288 7.16 -7.32 2.12
C GLY A 288 6.47 -8.00 3.26
N HIS A 289 5.29 -8.49 2.95
CA HIS A 289 4.36 -8.95 3.95
C HIS A 289 3.59 -10.10 3.30
N TYR A 290 2.46 -9.86 2.66
CA TYR A 290 1.73 -10.96 2.03
C TYR A 290 2.26 -11.31 0.64
N GLY A 291 2.24 -12.59 0.29
CA GLY A 291 2.40 -13.04 -1.09
C GLY A 291 1.16 -12.71 -1.91
N PHE A 292 0.06 -13.38 -1.56
CA PHE A 292 -1.28 -13.15 -2.09
C PHE A 292 -2.27 -12.91 -0.95
N TRP A 293 -2.90 -11.75 -0.96
CA TRP A 293 -3.84 -11.34 0.08
C TRP A 293 -5.21 -11.06 -0.52
N ILE A 294 -6.24 -11.56 0.14
CA ILE A 294 -7.62 -11.14 -0.12
C ILE A 294 -8.05 -10.33 1.08
N LYS A 295 -8.40 -9.06 0.86
CA LYS A 295 -8.86 -8.14 1.90
C LYS A 295 -10.30 -7.73 1.66
N SER A 296 -11.17 -8.13 2.58
CA SER A 296 -12.58 -7.75 2.59
C SER A 296 -12.81 -6.57 3.54
N LEU A 297 -13.32 -5.46 3.01
CA LEU A 297 -13.65 -4.25 3.77
C LEU A 297 -15.17 -4.02 3.85
N GLY A 298 -15.60 -3.27 4.86
CA GLY A 298 -16.98 -2.80 4.98
C GLY A 298 -18.00 -3.84 5.45
N LEU A 299 -17.62 -4.78 6.32
CA LEU A 299 -18.52 -5.77 6.91
C LEU A 299 -18.44 -5.84 8.44
N VAL A 300 -18.18 -4.71 9.10
CA VAL A 300 -18.14 -4.66 10.57
C VAL A 300 -19.51 -5.07 11.13
N GLY A 301 -19.53 -6.14 11.92
CA GLY A 301 -20.76 -6.69 12.50
C GLY A 301 -21.63 -7.52 11.54
N ILE A 302 -21.14 -7.83 10.34
CA ILE A 302 -21.86 -8.63 9.33
C ILE A 302 -21.05 -9.89 8.99
N ASP A 303 -21.67 -11.04 9.24
CA ASP A 303 -21.14 -12.35 8.86
C ASP A 303 -21.54 -12.71 7.41
N TYR A 304 -20.95 -11.99 6.45
CA TYR A 304 -21.11 -12.27 5.02
C TYR A 304 -19.76 -12.59 4.37
N VAL A 305 -19.79 -13.48 3.39
CA VAL A 305 -18.65 -13.84 2.54
C VAL A 305 -18.60 -12.90 1.33
N LYS A 306 -17.44 -12.32 1.04
CA LYS A 306 -17.27 -11.40 -0.11
C LYS A 306 -16.58 -12.02 -1.31
N ASN A 307 -15.90 -13.14 -1.12
CA ASN A 307 -15.12 -13.76 -2.17
C ASN A 307 -15.54 -15.21 -2.37
N ASN A 308 -15.66 -15.69 -3.61
CA ASN A 308 -16.15 -17.04 -3.89
C ASN A 308 -15.35 -17.68 -5.02
N HIS A 309 -15.13 -19.00 -4.94
CA HIS A 309 -14.39 -19.77 -5.94
C HIS A 309 -12.99 -19.20 -6.17
N ILE A 310 -12.10 -19.48 -5.23
CA ILE A 310 -10.70 -19.04 -5.31
C ILE A 310 -9.84 -20.28 -5.51
N LEU A 311 -9.11 -20.34 -6.62
CA LEU A 311 -8.13 -21.38 -6.92
C LEU A 311 -6.71 -20.81 -6.81
N VAL A 312 -5.86 -21.45 -6.02
CA VAL A 312 -4.42 -21.22 -6.00
C VAL A 312 -3.74 -22.55 -6.28
N GLU A 313 -3.18 -22.70 -7.48
CA GLU A 313 -2.66 -23.98 -7.95
C GLU A 313 -1.24 -23.88 -8.52
N ASN A 314 -0.40 -24.85 -8.16
CA ASN A 314 0.96 -24.97 -8.69
C ASN A 314 1.78 -23.67 -8.56
N CYS A 315 1.59 -22.95 -7.45
CA CYS A 315 2.26 -21.70 -7.17
C CYS A 315 3.46 -21.90 -6.23
N LEU A 316 4.49 -21.07 -6.39
CA LEU A 316 5.64 -20.98 -5.50
C LEU A 316 5.60 -19.65 -4.75
N PHE A 317 5.47 -19.70 -3.43
CA PHE A 317 5.62 -18.56 -2.53
C PHE A 317 6.99 -18.67 -1.84
N GLU A 318 7.92 -17.79 -2.19
CA GLU A 318 9.31 -17.90 -1.73
C GLU A 318 9.81 -16.59 -1.11
N HIS A 319 10.34 -16.65 0.11
CA HIS A 319 10.85 -15.46 0.81
C HIS A 319 9.83 -14.33 0.99
N THR A 320 8.55 -14.65 1.21
CA THR A 320 7.55 -13.63 1.58
C THR A 320 7.85 -13.10 2.98
N GLY A 321 7.91 -11.78 3.16
CA GLY A 321 8.24 -11.16 4.44
C GLY A 321 7.20 -11.42 5.54
N GLY A 322 5.98 -11.73 5.15
CA GLY A 322 4.90 -12.24 5.96
C GLY A 322 4.33 -13.54 5.37
N SER A 323 3.00 -13.68 5.38
CA SER A 323 2.39 -14.95 5.00
C SER A 323 2.27 -15.13 3.49
N GLY A 324 2.35 -16.36 3.01
CA GLY A 324 2.28 -16.65 1.58
C GLY A 324 0.90 -16.34 0.99
N PHE A 325 -0.15 -17.01 1.47
CA PHE A 325 -1.53 -16.78 1.03
C PHE A 325 -2.50 -16.62 2.20
N VAL A 326 -3.30 -15.55 2.17
CA VAL A 326 -4.27 -15.23 3.22
C VAL A 326 -5.63 -14.88 2.60
N PRO A 327 -6.56 -15.84 2.48
CA PRO A 327 -7.93 -15.55 2.12
C PRO A 327 -8.71 -15.01 3.33
N ASN A 328 -9.43 -13.90 3.15
CA ASN A 328 -10.35 -13.36 4.14
C ASN A 328 -11.79 -13.32 3.62
N LYS A 329 -12.78 -13.68 4.45
CA LYS A 329 -14.21 -13.64 4.09
C LYS A 329 -14.46 -14.27 2.72
N SER A 330 -13.88 -15.45 2.53
CA SER A 330 -13.88 -16.18 1.26
C SER A 330 -14.59 -17.52 1.42
N LYS A 331 -15.24 -18.02 0.36
CA LYS A 331 -15.80 -19.37 0.35
C LYS A 331 -15.39 -20.15 -0.89
N ASN A 332 -15.38 -21.48 -0.76
CA ASN A 332 -14.97 -22.41 -1.82
C ASN A 332 -13.56 -22.07 -2.32
N VAL A 333 -12.60 -22.17 -1.38
CA VAL A 333 -11.19 -21.88 -1.64
C VAL A 333 -10.44 -23.20 -1.78
N LEU A 334 -9.74 -23.39 -2.90
CA LEU A 334 -8.87 -24.52 -3.15
C LEU A 334 -7.43 -24.04 -3.31
N VAL A 335 -6.54 -24.53 -2.44
CA VAL A 335 -5.10 -24.30 -2.53
C VAL A 335 -4.44 -25.65 -2.73
N GLN A 336 -3.83 -25.88 -3.89
CA GLN A 336 -3.25 -27.19 -4.17
C GLN A 336 -1.94 -27.16 -4.93
N ASN A 337 -1.11 -28.18 -4.70
CA ASN A 337 0.17 -28.37 -5.37
C ASN A 337 1.12 -27.15 -5.25
N CYS A 338 0.95 -26.32 -4.22
CA CYS A 338 1.76 -25.13 -4.02
C CYS A 338 2.95 -25.41 -3.09
N VAL A 339 3.98 -24.59 -3.21
CA VAL A 339 5.15 -24.57 -2.33
C VAL A 339 5.20 -23.24 -1.62
N PHE A 340 5.25 -23.28 -0.29
CA PHE A 340 5.47 -22.12 0.58
C PHE A 340 6.80 -22.32 1.29
N ASN A 341 7.79 -21.51 0.95
CA ASN A 341 9.16 -21.63 1.44
C ASN A 341 9.67 -20.29 1.96
N HIS A 342 10.25 -20.28 3.16
CA HIS A 342 10.79 -19.05 3.77
C HIS A 342 9.75 -17.93 3.96
N THR A 343 8.50 -18.25 4.31
CA THR A 343 7.53 -17.22 4.73
C THR A 343 7.96 -16.57 6.04
N GLY A 344 7.55 -15.32 6.28
CA GLY A 344 8.06 -14.53 7.39
C GLY A 344 9.52 -14.09 7.22
N SER A 345 10.01 -14.04 5.98
CA SER A 345 11.41 -13.80 5.63
C SER A 345 11.96 -12.51 6.24
N SER A 346 13.26 -12.53 6.54
CA SER A 346 14.02 -11.41 7.07
C SER A 346 15.25 -11.06 6.24
N ILE A 347 15.30 -11.55 4.99
CA ILE A 347 16.41 -11.28 4.05
C ILE A 347 16.51 -9.80 3.67
N ASP A 348 15.43 -9.06 3.87
CA ASP A 348 15.36 -7.62 3.72
C ASP A 348 14.80 -6.96 4.98
N ASP A 349 15.38 -5.85 5.43
CA ASP A 349 14.98 -5.17 6.66
C ASP A 349 13.57 -4.59 6.64
N ARG A 350 13.02 -4.39 5.43
CA ARG A 350 11.67 -3.87 5.19
C ARG A 350 10.60 -4.94 5.29
N MET A 351 10.98 -6.22 5.28
CA MET A 351 10.04 -7.32 5.41
C MET A 351 9.39 -7.32 6.80
N TRP A 352 8.20 -7.90 6.88
CA TRP A 352 7.43 -8.01 8.11
C TRP A 352 8.06 -8.97 9.13
N LYS A 353 8.97 -9.86 8.69
CA LYS A 353 9.74 -10.80 9.51
C LYS A 353 8.86 -11.74 10.35
N ARG A 354 7.64 -12.01 9.87
CA ARG A 354 6.65 -12.85 10.56
C ARG A 354 5.55 -13.35 9.62
N GLY A 355 5.41 -14.66 9.43
CA GLY A 355 4.25 -15.16 8.70
C GLY A 355 4.23 -16.65 8.45
N SER A 356 3.01 -17.17 8.34
CA SER A 356 2.76 -18.58 8.03
C SER A 356 2.72 -18.83 6.51
N GLY A 357 2.83 -20.07 6.08
CA GLY A 357 2.67 -20.40 4.66
C GLY A 357 1.31 -19.96 4.12
N MET A 358 0.23 -20.48 4.71
CA MET A 358 -1.12 -19.97 4.46
C MET A 358 -2.02 -20.07 5.70
N TRP A 359 -3.05 -19.23 5.75
CA TRP A 359 -4.10 -19.32 6.76
C TRP A 359 -5.39 -18.62 6.29
N PRO A 360 -6.54 -19.30 6.36
CA PRO A 360 -7.83 -18.66 6.12
C PRO A 360 -8.31 -17.90 7.35
N PHE A 361 -8.97 -16.77 7.15
CA PHE A 361 -9.61 -15.97 8.20
C PHE A 361 -11.05 -15.64 7.82
N ASP A 362 -11.99 -16.12 8.64
CA ASP A 362 -13.43 -15.95 8.44
C ASP A 362 -13.92 -16.54 7.10
N CYS A 363 -13.45 -17.75 6.75
CA CYS A 363 -13.73 -18.40 5.47
C CYS A 363 -14.60 -19.66 5.60
N LYS A 364 -15.24 -20.08 4.50
CA LYS A 364 -16.09 -21.28 4.43
C LYS A 364 -15.64 -22.25 3.33
N ASN A 365 -15.62 -23.55 3.58
CA ASN A 365 -15.26 -24.57 2.57
C ASN A 365 -13.87 -24.30 1.97
N VAL A 366 -12.83 -24.38 2.82
CA VAL A 366 -11.43 -24.20 2.40
C VAL A 366 -10.76 -25.56 2.37
N VAL A 367 -10.14 -25.91 1.24
CA VAL A 367 -9.31 -27.10 1.10
C VAL A 367 -7.89 -26.68 0.73
N ALA A 368 -6.93 -27.02 1.58
CA ALA A 368 -5.51 -26.93 1.27
C ALA A 368 -4.97 -28.36 1.14
N GLN A 369 -4.60 -28.78 -0.07
CA GLN A 369 -4.18 -30.17 -0.32
C GLN A 369 -2.89 -30.27 -1.12
N HIS A 370 -2.06 -31.25 -0.78
CA HIS A 370 -0.82 -31.54 -1.53
C HIS A 370 0.16 -30.35 -1.61
N ASN A 371 0.13 -29.47 -0.62
CA ASN A 371 1.02 -28.32 -0.51
C ASN A 371 2.28 -28.68 0.29
N ARG A 372 3.39 -28.00 0.01
CA ARG A 372 4.63 -28.09 0.80
C ARG A 372 4.83 -26.80 1.58
N PHE A 373 4.86 -26.89 2.90
CA PHE A 373 5.14 -25.77 3.79
C PHE A 373 6.50 -25.96 4.45
N MET A 374 7.44 -25.06 4.19
CA MET A 374 8.84 -25.21 4.58
C MET A 374 9.39 -23.89 5.13
N ASN A 375 10.20 -23.98 6.18
CA ASN A 375 11.01 -22.86 6.69
C ASN A 375 10.21 -21.58 7.00
N ALA A 376 9.08 -21.65 7.72
CA ALA A 376 8.42 -20.43 8.19
C ALA A 376 9.25 -19.73 9.28
N HIS A 377 9.31 -18.39 9.28
CA HIS A 377 10.11 -17.56 10.18
C HIS A 377 9.26 -16.54 10.94
N GLY A 378 9.75 -16.14 12.11
CA GLY A 378 9.22 -15.04 12.90
C GLY A 378 8.59 -15.48 14.22
N PRO A 379 8.21 -14.51 15.07
CA PRO A 379 7.55 -14.80 16.34
C PRO A 379 6.08 -15.17 16.13
N MET A 380 5.48 -15.87 17.09
CA MET A 380 4.04 -16.19 17.11
C MET A 380 3.56 -16.94 15.85
N ASP A 381 2.65 -16.37 15.05
CA ASP A 381 1.92 -17.02 13.94
C ASP A 381 2.78 -17.27 12.69
N SER A 382 3.86 -18.01 12.88
CA SER A 382 4.88 -18.36 11.88
C SER A 382 4.94 -19.88 11.70
N TYR A 383 3.80 -20.47 11.35
CA TYR A 383 3.60 -21.90 11.14
C TYR A 383 3.67 -22.26 9.66
N GLY A 384 3.82 -23.54 9.32
CA GLY A 384 3.66 -23.98 7.93
C GLY A 384 2.30 -23.56 7.38
N SER A 385 1.24 -23.83 8.12
CA SER A 385 -0.11 -23.35 7.85
C SER A 385 -0.93 -23.38 9.15
N HIS A 386 -1.95 -22.53 9.28
CA HIS A 386 -2.89 -22.60 10.41
C HIS A 386 -4.30 -22.17 9.99
N ILE A 387 -5.28 -22.39 10.88
CA ILE A 387 -6.68 -22.01 10.69
C ILE A 387 -6.99 -20.92 11.72
N ASP A 388 -7.33 -19.71 11.24
CA ASP A 388 -7.60 -18.55 12.08
C ASP A 388 -9.08 -18.53 12.54
N TYR A 389 -9.56 -17.42 13.10
CA TYR A 389 -10.91 -17.24 13.60
C TYR A 389 -11.98 -17.26 12.49
N GLY A 390 -13.20 -17.65 12.87
CA GLY A 390 -14.41 -17.52 12.03
C GLY A 390 -14.55 -18.53 10.89
N ASN A 391 -13.69 -19.55 10.84
CA ASN A 391 -13.69 -20.50 9.75
C ASN A 391 -14.70 -21.64 9.90
N GLU A 392 -15.31 -22.08 8.79
CA GLU A 392 -16.23 -23.23 8.70
C GLU A 392 -15.78 -24.18 7.60
N ASN A 393 -15.78 -25.50 7.87
CA ASN A 393 -15.42 -26.55 6.90
C ASN A 393 -14.04 -26.32 6.25
N VAL A 394 -12.99 -26.33 7.06
CA VAL A 394 -11.60 -26.20 6.59
C VAL A 394 -10.87 -27.53 6.71
N VAL A 395 -10.22 -27.95 5.62
CA VAL A 395 -9.44 -29.18 5.54
C VAL A 395 -8.05 -28.87 5.02
N PHE A 396 -7.03 -29.19 5.81
CA PHE A 396 -5.63 -29.24 5.37
C PHE A 396 -5.19 -30.70 5.29
N GLN A 397 -4.72 -31.18 4.11
CA GLN A 397 -4.40 -32.60 3.86
C GLN A 397 -3.20 -32.86 2.94
#